data_AF-A0A235I136-F1
#
_entry.id   AF-A0A235I136-F1
#
_cell.length_a   1.000
_cell.length_b   1.000
_cell.length_c   1.000
_cell.angle_alpha   90.00
_cell.angle_beta   90.00
_cell.angle_gamma   90.00
#
_symmetry.space_group_name_H-M   'P 1'
#
loop_
_entity.id
_entity.type
_entity.pdbx_description
1 polymer ?
#
loop_
_entity_poly.entity_id
_entity_poly.type
_entity_poly.pdbx_seq_one_letter_code
_entity_poly.pdbx_strand_id
1 'polypeptide(L)'
;MLRHEFVEYIPDNLNDNTIYVSIKFGTVAHKCCCGCGNEVFTPLSPTDWKLIFNGKSISLEPSIGNWSFECKSHYWIRHNDVIWAVQWSQEEIDAARIYDRSAKEKYFEDASSNVMTEKPKSDKQKQSSWMKLKQWWLQYWK
;
A
#
# COMPACT_ATOMS: atom_id res chain seq x y z
N MET A 1 19.94 7.48 3.64
CA MET A 1 18.84 8.33 3.16
C MET A 1 18.32 7.78 1.84
N LEU A 2 17.01 7.58 1.77
CA LEU A 2 16.26 7.16 0.60
C LEU A 2 16.03 8.34 -0.34
N ARG A 3 15.85 8.07 -1.64
CA ARG A 3 15.29 9.01 -2.61
C ARG A 3 13.82 8.69 -2.83
N HIS A 4 13.05 9.66 -3.30
CA HIS A 4 11.68 9.43 -3.73
C HIS A 4 11.46 10.00 -5.13
N GLU A 5 10.63 9.33 -5.91
CA GLU A 5 10.29 9.72 -7.27
C GLU A 5 8.79 9.60 -7.46
N PHE A 6 8.16 10.70 -7.86
CA PHE A 6 6.77 10.68 -8.29
C PHE A 6 6.72 10.23 -9.74
N VAL A 7 6.04 9.11 -9.98
CA VAL A 7 5.94 8.48 -11.30
C VAL A 7 4.48 8.25 -11.65
N GLU A 8 4.16 8.26 -12.94
CA GLU A 8 2.82 7.86 -13.37
C GLU A 8 2.62 6.35 -13.17
N TYR A 9 3.59 5.55 -13.63
CA TYR A 9 3.60 4.09 -13.52
C TYR A 9 4.82 3.64 -12.72
N ILE A 10 4.64 2.64 -11.85
CA ILE A 10 5.76 2.00 -11.15
C ILE A 10 6.62 1.27 -12.19
N PRO A 11 7.95 1.47 -12.21
CA PRO A 11 8.81 0.80 -13.19
C PRO A 11 8.89 -0.71 -12.92
N ASP A 12 9.10 -1.49 -13.98
CA ASP A 12 9.22 -2.96 -13.89
C ASP A 12 10.43 -3.41 -13.05
N ASN A 13 11.44 -2.56 -12.90
CA ASN A 13 12.62 -2.83 -12.10
C ASN A 13 12.83 -1.68 -11.10
N LEU A 14 12.72 -1.99 -9.82
CA LEU A 14 12.91 -1.01 -8.75
C LEU A 14 14.41 -0.83 -8.44
N ASN A 15 14.85 0.42 -8.33
CA ASN A 15 16.19 0.73 -7.84
C ASN A 15 16.29 0.64 -6.32
N ASP A 16 17.48 0.27 -5.84
CA ASP A 16 17.76 0.29 -4.40
C ASP A 16 17.66 1.73 -3.86
N ASN A 17 17.23 1.85 -2.60
CA ASN A 17 17.11 3.11 -1.88
C ASN A 17 16.23 4.17 -2.58
N THR A 18 15.32 3.76 -3.46
CA THR A 18 14.40 4.66 -4.18
C THR A 18 12.95 4.25 -3.92
N ILE A 19 12.14 5.22 -3.49
CA ILE A 19 10.72 5.06 -3.21
C ILE A 19 9.93 5.64 -4.38
N TYR A 20 9.23 4.78 -5.11
CA TYR A 20 8.40 5.18 -6.24
C TYR A 20 6.98 5.44 -5.76
N VAL A 21 6.46 6.63 -6.04
CA VAL A 21 5.13 7.05 -5.64
C VAL A 21 4.29 7.27 -6.88
N SER A 22 3.25 6.45 -7.07
CA SER A 22 2.21 6.70 -8.06
C SER A 22 0.94 7.19 -7.40
N ILE A 23 0.71 8.50 -7.48
CA ILE A 23 -0.54 9.12 -7.00
C ILE A 23 -1.73 8.67 -7.86
N LYS A 24 -1.52 8.53 -9.18
CA LYS A 24 -2.56 8.11 -10.13
C LYS A 24 -3.15 6.74 -9.77
N PHE A 25 -2.31 5.81 -9.31
CA PHE A 25 -2.74 4.45 -8.93
C PHE A 25 -2.85 4.26 -7.42
N GLY A 26 -2.63 5.31 -6.63
CA GLY A 26 -2.70 5.26 -5.17
C GLY A 26 -1.79 4.17 -4.59
N THR A 27 -0.53 4.12 -5.02
CA THR A 27 0.40 3.09 -4.53
C THR A 27 1.83 3.63 -4.42
N VAL A 28 2.57 3.07 -3.48
CA VAL A 28 4.00 3.32 -3.30
C VAL A 28 4.74 1.98 -3.37
N ALA A 29 5.84 1.95 -4.10
CA ALA A 29 6.66 0.75 -4.27
C ALA A 29 8.13 1.04 -4.04
N HIS A 30 8.83 0.08 -3.42
CA HIS A 30 10.27 0.14 -3.21
C HIS A 30 10.86 -1.25 -2.99
N LYS A 31 12.17 -1.40 -3.15
CA LYS A 31 12.86 -2.60 -2.67
C LYS A 31 12.96 -2.58 -1.15
N CYS A 32 12.74 -3.74 -0.55
CA CYS A 32 12.79 -3.95 0.88
C CYS A 32 14.08 -3.36 1.47
N CYS A 33 13.92 -2.47 2.45
CA CYS A 33 15.03 -1.71 3.02
C CYS A 33 16.06 -2.55 3.80
N CYS A 34 15.79 -3.85 4.02
CA CYS A 34 16.81 -4.76 4.58
C CYS A 34 17.84 -5.23 3.54
N GLY A 35 17.61 -4.97 2.24
CA GLY A 35 18.51 -5.36 1.17
C GLY A 35 18.28 -6.76 0.60
N CYS A 36 17.19 -7.45 0.97
CA CYS A 36 16.88 -8.78 0.43
C CYS A 36 16.40 -8.77 -1.03
N GLY A 37 16.17 -7.60 -1.62
CA GLY A 37 15.76 -7.45 -3.02
C GLY A 37 14.26 -7.62 -3.30
N ASN A 38 13.47 -8.08 -2.32
CA ASN A 38 12.01 -8.19 -2.48
C ASN A 38 11.36 -6.82 -2.71
N GLU A 39 10.34 -6.77 -3.55
CA GLU A 39 9.56 -5.56 -3.80
C GLU A 39 8.44 -5.43 -2.77
N VAL A 40 8.34 -4.25 -2.18
CA VAL A 40 7.33 -3.90 -1.19
C VAL A 40 6.35 -2.93 -1.83
N PHE A 41 5.07 -3.26 -1.74
CA PHE A 41 3.99 -2.38 -2.18
C PHE A 41 3.20 -1.90 -0.97
N THR A 42 2.94 -0.60 -0.92
CA THR A 42 2.18 0.09 0.13
C THR A 42 1.05 0.88 -0.53
N PRO A 43 -0.13 0.27 -0.70
CA PRO A 43 -1.30 0.96 -1.23
C PRO A 43 -1.68 2.19 -0.40
N LEU A 44 -1.96 3.29 -1.08
CA LEU A 44 -2.42 4.55 -0.50
C LEU A 44 -3.95 4.57 -0.49
N SER A 45 -4.55 3.95 0.51
CA SER A 45 -6.00 3.90 0.69
C SER A 45 -6.38 4.40 2.10
N PRO A 46 -7.64 4.80 2.34
CA PRO A 46 -8.10 5.23 3.66
C PRO A 46 -7.90 4.19 4.78
N THR A 47 -7.73 2.91 4.42
CA THR A 47 -7.59 1.78 5.36
C THR A 47 -6.20 1.14 5.32
N ASP A 48 -5.28 1.62 4.49
CA ASP A 48 -3.94 1.07 4.30
C ASP A 48 -2.87 2.10 4.74
N TRP A 49 -1.92 2.43 3.87
CA TRP A 49 -0.87 3.40 4.16
C TRP A 49 -1.28 4.81 3.75
N LYS A 50 -0.76 5.78 4.48
CA LYS A 50 -0.82 7.20 4.19
C LYS A 50 0.56 7.71 3.87
N LEU A 51 0.63 8.43 2.75
CA LEU A 51 1.79 9.20 2.35
C LEU A 51 1.72 10.60 2.94
N ILE A 52 2.80 11.02 3.58
CA ILE A 52 3.01 12.41 4.00
C ILE A 52 4.14 12.98 3.15
N PHE A 53 3.88 14.03 2.40
CA PHE A 53 4.87 14.73 1.58
C PHE A 53 4.83 16.22 1.89
N ASN A 54 5.99 16.82 2.15
CA ASN A 54 6.13 18.24 2.50
C ASN A 54 6.86 19.08 1.44
N GLY A 55 6.98 18.57 0.20
CA GLY A 55 7.74 19.21 -0.87
C GLY A 55 9.22 18.81 -0.93
N LYS A 56 9.78 18.19 0.11
CA LYS A 56 11.20 17.78 0.18
C LYS A 56 11.40 16.31 0.55
N SER A 57 10.56 15.78 1.42
CA SER A 57 10.71 14.43 1.98
C SER A 57 9.37 13.74 2.10
N ILE A 58 9.40 12.41 2.03
CA ILE A 58 8.23 11.56 2.23
C ILE A 58 8.33 10.78 3.55
N SER A 59 7.17 10.51 4.13
CA SER A 59 6.98 9.56 5.22
C SER A 59 5.79 8.66 4.90
N LEU A 60 5.82 7.42 5.39
CA LEU A 60 4.69 6.49 5.31
C LEU A 60 4.20 6.15 6.72
N GLU A 61 2.88 6.03 6.88
CA GLU A 61 2.23 5.52 8.09
C GLU A 61 1.07 4.58 7.73
N PRO A 62 0.85 3.46 8.45
CA PRO A 62 1.65 2.95 9.57
C PRO A 62 3.03 2.42 9.12
N SER A 63 3.74 1.73 10.02
CA SER A 63 4.99 1.05 9.69
C SER A 63 4.80 -0.04 8.62
N ILE A 64 5.91 -0.50 8.06
CA ILE A 64 5.95 -1.53 7.03
C ILE A 64 6.48 -2.80 7.69
N GLY A 65 5.60 -3.76 7.95
CA GLY A 65 5.94 -5.09 8.44
C GLY A 65 5.89 -6.12 7.31
N ASN A 66 7.06 -6.63 6.90
CA ASN A 66 7.18 -7.61 5.81
C ASN A 66 7.12 -9.05 6.35
N TRP A 67 6.08 -9.36 7.13
CA TRP A 67 5.95 -10.62 7.87
C TRP A 67 5.82 -11.87 6.98
N SER A 68 5.38 -11.68 5.74
CA SER A 68 5.30 -12.75 4.74
C SER A 68 6.62 -13.01 4.02
N PHE A 69 7.64 -12.16 4.19
CA PHE A 69 8.97 -12.38 3.64
C PHE A 69 9.84 -13.15 4.62
N GLU A 70 10.80 -13.91 4.11
CA GLU A 70 11.80 -14.60 4.94
C GLU A 70 12.57 -13.63 5.86
N CYS A 71 12.83 -12.41 5.37
CA CYS A 71 13.56 -11.39 6.13
C CYS A 71 12.78 -10.82 7.33
N LYS A 72 11.45 -10.99 7.38
CA LYS A 72 10.55 -10.48 8.45
C LYS A 72 10.88 -9.04 8.89
N SER A 73 11.30 -8.20 7.95
CA SER A 73 11.78 -6.85 8.26
C SER A 73 10.63 -5.94 8.71
N HIS A 74 10.90 -5.06 9.68
CA HIS A 74 9.93 -4.09 10.17
C HIS A 74 10.58 -2.73 10.34
N TYR A 75 10.03 -1.73 9.65
CA TYR A 75 10.58 -0.39 9.67
C TYR A 75 9.53 0.67 9.36
N TRP A 76 9.86 1.90 9.71
CA TRP A 76 9.17 3.11 9.28
C TRP A 76 9.97 3.78 8.17
N ILE A 77 9.27 4.46 7.27
CA ILE A 77 9.88 5.47 6.40
C ILE A 77 9.46 6.83 6.93
N ARG A 78 10.41 7.62 7.43
CA ARG A 78 10.17 8.96 7.98
C ARG A 78 11.20 9.94 7.42
N HIS A 79 10.73 11.02 6.80
CA HIS A 79 11.58 12.07 6.24
C HIS A 79 12.68 11.53 5.30
N ASN A 80 12.33 10.59 4.42
CA ASN A 80 13.26 9.84 3.56
C ASN A 80 14.25 8.91 4.29
N ASP A 81 14.10 8.62 5.57
CA ASP A 81 14.96 7.68 6.30
C ASP A 81 14.21 6.44 6.76
N VAL A 82 14.96 5.33 6.82
CA VAL A 82 14.49 4.04 7.34
C VAL A 82 14.74 4.03 8.84
N ILE A 83 13.67 3.94 9.63
CA ILE A 83 13.77 3.79 11.09
C ILE A 83 13.32 2.37 11.43
N TRP A 84 14.26 1.54 11.86
CA TRP A 84 13.98 0.15 12.22
C TRP A 84 13.04 0.07 13.42
N ALA A 85 11.99 -0.74 13.27
CA ALA A 85 11.02 -1.02 14.31
C ALA A 85 11.29 -2.39 14.92
N VAL A 86 10.77 -2.62 16.12
CA VAL A 86 10.87 -3.91 16.81
C VAL A 86 10.15 -4.99 16.02
N GLN A 87 10.68 -6.20 16.01
CA GLN A 87 9.99 -7.33 15.43
C GLN A 87 8.73 -7.64 16.26
N TRP A 88 7.61 -7.87 15.58
CA TRP A 88 6.36 -8.24 16.23
C TRP A 88 6.31 -9.74 16.52
N SER A 89 5.62 -10.10 17.60
CA SER A 89 5.23 -11.47 17.88
C SER A 89 4.17 -11.95 16.87
N GLN A 90 3.95 -13.26 16.80
CA GLN A 90 2.94 -13.82 15.90
C GLN A 90 1.54 -13.31 16.27
N GLU A 91 1.26 -13.15 17.56
CA GLU A 91 0.00 -12.62 18.09
C GLU A 91 -0.22 -11.16 17.68
N GLU A 92 0.83 -10.33 17.74
CA GLU A 92 0.78 -8.93 17.29
C GLU A 92 0.51 -8.84 15.77
N ILE A 93 1.17 -9.69 14.98
CA ILE A 93 0.97 -9.77 13.53
C ILE A 93 -0.47 -10.17 13.19
N ASP A 94 -1.00 -11.19 13.87
CA ASP A 94 -2.33 -11.70 13.59
C ASP A 94 -3.41 -10.73 14.05
N ALA A 95 -3.23 -10.07 15.20
CA ALA A 95 -4.11 -9.01 15.66
C ALA A 95 -4.18 -7.84 14.66
N ALA A 96 -3.05 -7.40 14.13
CA ALA A 96 -3.00 -6.33 13.12
C ALA A 96 -3.71 -6.74 11.82
N ARG A 97 -3.48 -7.97 11.33
CA ARG A 97 -4.16 -8.50 10.14
C ARG A 97 -5.68 -8.56 10.31
N ILE A 98 -6.15 -8.92 11.50
CA ILE A 98 -7.59 -8.93 11.82
C ILE A 98 -8.15 -7.51 11.81
N TYR A 99 -7.44 -6.57 12.42
CA TYR A 99 -7.83 -5.16 12.44
C TYR A 99 -7.93 -4.59 11.02
N ASP A 100 -6.88 -4.77 10.21
CA ASP A 100 -6.82 -4.27 8.83
C ASP A 100 -7.95 -4.86 7.97
N ARG A 101 -8.24 -6.16 8.13
CA ARG A 101 -9.36 -6.82 7.44
C ARG A 101 -10.68 -6.20 7.82
N SER A 102 -10.94 -6.04 9.12
CA SER A 102 -12.19 -5.46 9.61
C SER A 102 -12.36 -4.00 9.17
N ALA A 103 -11.28 -3.21 9.17
CA ALA A 103 -11.30 -1.84 8.70
C ALA A 103 -11.68 -1.74 7.21
N LYS A 104 -11.13 -2.63 6.39
CA LYS A 104 -11.46 -2.72 4.95
C LYS A 104 -12.90 -3.15 4.72
N GLU A 105 -13.37 -4.18 5.41
CA GLU A 105 -14.75 -4.66 5.30
C GLU A 105 -15.74 -3.53 5.59
N LYS A 106 -15.59 -2.83 6.72
CA LYS A 106 -16.42 -1.68 7.09
C LYS A 106 -16.40 -0.59 6.03
N TYR A 107 -15.22 -0.22 5.54
CA TYR A 107 -15.09 0.81 4.51
C TYR A 107 -15.84 0.47 3.22
N PHE A 108 -15.78 -0.77 2.76
CA PHE A 108 -16.48 -1.20 1.54
C PHE A 108 -17.99 -1.39 1.73
N GLU A 109 -18.44 -1.77 2.94
CA GLU A 109 -19.86 -1.81 3.29
C GLU A 109 -20.46 -0.39 3.29
N ASP A 110 -19.80 0.56 3.94
CA ASP A 110 -20.19 1.97 3.96
C ASP A 110 -20.18 2.60 2.56
N ALA A 111 -19.17 2.29 1.75
CA ALA A 111 -19.12 2.74 0.36
C ALA A 111 -20.28 2.17 -0.48
N SER A 112 -20.65 0.90 -0.26
CA SER A 112 -21.75 0.26 -1.00
C SER A 112 -23.13 0.81 -0.61
N SER A 113 -23.31 1.22 0.65
CA SER A 113 -24.55 1.85 1.11
C SER A 113 -24.71 3.29 0.61
N ASN A 114 -23.62 4.06 0.51
CA ASN A 114 -23.65 5.42 -0.05
C ASN A 114 -23.92 5.47 -1.56
N VAL A 115 -23.54 4.44 -2.33
CA VAL A 115 -23.77 4.39 -3.78
C VAL A 115 -25.25 4.15 -4.15
N MET A 116 -26.11 3.73 -3.21
CA MET A 116 -27.54 3.48 -3.47
C MET A 116 -28.41 4.75 -3.58
N THR A 117 -27.85 5.97 -3.49
CA THR A 117 -28.63 7.23 -3.55
C THR A 117 -28.49 8.05 -4.84
N GLU A 118 -27.68 7.63 -5.80
CA GLU A 118 -27.64 8.28 -7.13
C GLU A 118 -27.88 7.27 -8.25
N LYS A 119 -29.08 7.35 -8.86
CA LYS A 119 -29.40 6.61 -10.10
C LYS A 119 -28.43 7.08 -11.20
N PRO A 120 -27.59 6.20 -11.79
CA PRO A 120 -26.77 6.60 -12.91
C PRO A 120 -27.65 6.69 -14.17
N LYS A 121 -27.66 7.86 -14.81
CA LYS A 121 -28.05 7.96 -16.23
C LYS A 121 -27.01 7.20 -17.04
N SER A 122 -27.49 6.35 -17.94
CA SER A 122 -26.67 5.52 -18.80
C SER A 122 -25.76 6.38 -19.66
N ASP A 123 -24.46 6.13 -19.60
CA ASP A 123 -23.67 6.20 -20.82
C ASP A 123 -22.65 5.06 -20.85
N LYS A 124 -22.62 4.41 -22.01
CA LYS A 124 -21.88 3.16 -22.23
C LYS A 124 -20.38 3.49 -22.30
N GLN A 125 -19.57 2.47 -21.99
CA GLN A 125 -18.15 2.34 -22.39
C GLN A 125 -17.11 2.80 -21.35
N LYS A 126 -16.82 1.92 -20.36
CA LYS A 126 -15.47 1.62 -19.81
C LYS A 126 -15.52 0.53 -18.71
N GLN A 127 -16.12 -0.61 -19.04
CA GLN A 127 -15.92 -1.84 -18.26
C GLN A 127 -14.69 -2.58 -18.81
N SER A 128 -13.50 -2.34 -18.27
CA SER A 128 -12.38 -3.28 -18.51
C SER A 128 -11.27 -3.22 -17.44
N SER A 129 -10.99 -2.07 -16.82
CA SER A 129 -9.81 -1.98 -15.93
C SER A 129 -10.07 -2.36 -14.46
N TRP A 130 -11.30 -2.27 -13.96
CA TRP A 130 -11.60 -2.53 -12.55
C TRP A 130 -11.69 -4.01 -12.16
N MET A 131 -11.95 -4.91 -13.11
CA MET A 131 -11.99 -6.36 -12.84
C MET A 131 -10.61 -6.97 -12.65
N LYS A 132 -9.57 -6.42 -13.30
CA LYS A 132 -8.18 -6.94 -13.21
C LYS A 132 -7.53 -6.63 -11.86
N LEU A 133 -7.80 -5.45 -11.30
CA LEU A 133 -7.34 -5.08 -9.95
C LEU A 133 -7.98 -5.96 -8.87
N LYS A 134 -9.27 -6.31 -9.02
CA LYS A 134 -9.97 -7.20 -8.10
C LYS A 134 -9.45 -8.65 -8.16
N GLN A 135 -9.10 -9.13 -9.36
CA GLN A 135 -8.46 -10.45 -9.53
C GLN A 135 -7.05 -10.49 -8.95
N TRP A 136 -6.26 -9.43 -9.12
CA TRP A 136 -4.92 -9.34 -8.53
C TRP A 136 -4.99 -9.29 -6.99
N TRP A 137 -5.96 -8.55 -6.43
CA TRP A 137 -6.18 -8.46 -4.98
C TRP A 137 -6.59 -9.79 -4.33
N LEU A 138 -7.37 -10.62 -5.03
CA LEU A 138 -7.79 -11.95 -4.54
C LEU A 138 -6.73 -13.04 -4.74
N GLN A 139 -5.83 -12.88 -5.72
CA GLN A 139 -4.84 -13.89 -6.07
C GLN A 139 -3.63 -13.90 -5.13
N TYR A 140 -3.27 -12.75 -4.54
CA TYR A 140 -2.13 -12.61 -3.64
C TYR A 140 -2.50 -12.52 -2.14
N TRP A 141 -3.79 -12.68 -1.83
CA TRP A 141 -4.29 -12.79 -0.45
C TRP A 141 -4.69 -14.24 -0.14
N LYS A 142 -3.70 -15.06 0.22
CA LYS A 142 -3.85 -16.34 0.89
C LYS A 142 -2.73 -16.52 1.91
#